data_AF-A0A943PYV7-F1
#
_entry.id   AF-A0A943PYV7-F1
#
_cell.length_a   1.000
_cell.length_b   1.000
_cell.length_c   1.000
_cell.angle_alpha   90.00
_cell.angle_beta   90.00
_cell.angle_gamma   90.00
#
_symmetry.space_group_name_H-M   'P 1'
#
loop_
_entity.id
_entity.type
_entity.pdbx_description
1 polymer ?
#
loop_
_entity_poly.entity_id
_entity_poly.type
_entity_poly.pdbx_seq_one_letter_code
_entity_poly.pdbx_strand_id
1 'polypeptide(L)'
;MNNNHEKFKKAMKMAGLILLAVGIVFIVIGAVDFAQAFKGENRPEKFWAFFVGFPLFAVGAMFVMIGFHREIVKYMKDETMPVTKEVAKELKAALTEDDGAKKTDGGAENAANEQEKK
;
A
#
# COMPACT_ATOMS: atom_id res chain seq x y z
N MET A 1 -25.69 -1.20 6.98
CA MET A 1 -24.57 -0.47 6.32
C MET A 1 -25.09 0.88 5.88
N ASN A 2 -24.56 1.98 6.40
CA ASN A 2 -25.08 3.33 6.14
C ASN A 2 -24.82 3.75 4.69
N ASN A 3 -25.87 4.05 3.92
CA ASN A 3 -25.82 4.47 2.52
C ASN A 3 -24.91 5.69 2.26
N ASN A 4 -24.61 6.46 3.31
CA ASN A 4 -23.72 7.63 3.26
C ASN A 4 -22.25 7.25 3.06
N HIS A 5 -21.82 6.08 3.52
CA HIS A 5 -20.42 5.64 3.41
C HIS A 5 -20.05 5.26 1.96
N GLU A 6 -20.97 4.64 1.24
CA GLU A 6 -20.82 4.29 -0.17
C GLU A 6 -20.82 5.53 -1.07
N LYS A 7 -21.69 6.51 -0.79
CA LYS A 7 -21.74 7.79 -1.50
C LYS A 7 -20.47 8.61 -1.29
N PHE A 8 -19.97 8.68 -0.05
CA PHE A 8 -18.72 9.37 0.27
C PHE A 8 -17.51 8.77 -0.46
N LYS A 9 -17.44 7.43 -0.53
CA LYS A 9 -16.39 6.75 -1.32
C LYS A 9 -16.44 7.07 -2.80
N LYS A 10 -17.63 7.06 -3.41
CA LYS A 10 -17.79 7.41 -4.84
C LYS A 10 -17.42 8.87 -5.10
N ALA A 11 -17.84 9.78 -4.23
CA ALA A 11 -17.50 11.20 -4.33
C ALA A 11 -15.99 11.43 -4.24
N MET A 12 -15.30 10.79 -3.30
CA MET A 12 -13.84 10.90 -3.13
C MET A 12 -13.07 10.39 -4.35
N LYS A 13 -13.50 9.26 -4.95
CA LYS A 13 -12.90 8.75 -6.20
C LYS A 13 -13.07 9.71 -7.38
N MET A 14 -14.28 10.25 -7.54
CA MET A 14 -14.59 11.16 -8.64
C MET A 14 -13.84 12.50 -8.48
N ALA A 15 -13.79 13.04 -7.26
CA ALA A 15 -13.02 14.23 -6.95
C ALA A 15 -11.52 14.01 -7.21
N GLY A 16 -10.95 12.87 -6.78
CA GLY A 16 -9.55 12.53 -7.03
C GLY A 16 -9.22 12.44 -8.52
N LEU A 17 -10.07 11.80 -9.33
CA LEU A 17 -9.88 11.70 -10.78
C LEU A 17 -9.95 13.06 -11.48
N ILE A 18 -10.89 13.92 -11.09
CA ILE A 18 -11.01 15.27 -11.65
C ILE A 18 -9.74 16.07 -11.31
N LEU A 19 -9.31 16.05 -10.04
CA LEU A 19 -8.14 16.80 -9.59
C LEU A 19 -6.86 16.32 -10.28
N LEU A 20 -6.72 15.00 -10.45
CA LEU A 20 -5.62 14.38 -11.19
C LEU A 20 -5.62 14.83 -12.66
N ALA A 21 -6.78 14.77 -13.33
CA ALA A 21 -6.91 15.18 -14.73
C ALA A 21 -6.54 16.66 -14.92
N VAL A 22 -7.02 17.54 -14.04
CA VAL A 22 -6.67 18.97 -14.07
C VAL A 22 -5.17 19.17 -13.84
N GLY A 23 -4.56 18.47 -12.87
CA GLY A 23 -3.12 18.51 -12.63
C GLY A 23 -2.30 18.11 -13.86
N ILE A 24 -2.70 17.04 -14.57
CA ILE A 24 -2.06 16.60 -15.81
C ILE A 24 -2.13 17.69 -16.88
N VAL A 25 -3.27 18.35 -17.05
CA VAL A 25 -3.42 19.44 -18.04
C VAL A 25 -2.42 20.58 -17.77
N PHE A 26 -2.27 20.99 -16.52
CA PHE A 26 -1.27 22.01 -16.15
C PHE A 26 0.17 21.57 -16.43
N ILE A 27 0.51 20.31 -16.10
CA ILE A 27 1.84 19.73 -16.39
C ILE A 27 2.10 19.72 -17.91
N VAL A 28 1.12 19.33 -18.72
CA VAL A 28 1.25 19.31 -20.19
C VAL A 28 1.46 20.72 -20.75
N ILE A 29 0.69 21.70 -20.27
CA ILE A 29 0.86 23.11 -20.70
C ILE A 29 2.27 23.60 -20.37
N GLY A 30 2.75 23.37 -19.14
CA GLY A 30 4.10 23.72 -18.74
C GLY A 30 5.17 23.01 -19.58
N ALA A 31 4.97 21.74 -19.89
CA ALA A 31 5.92 20.94 -20.68
C ALA A 31 6.00 21.37 -22.14
N VAL A 32 4.86 21.69 -22.76
CA VAL A 32 4.81 22.19 -24.15
C VAL A 32 5.45 23.57 -24.25
N ASP A 33 5.22 24.44 -23.27
CA ASP A 33 5.84 25.77 -23.21
C ASP A 33 7.36 25.68 -22.99
N PHE A 34 7.78 24.85 -22.04
CA PHE A 34 9.18 24.57 -21.77
C PHE A 34 9.87 24.00 -23.02
N ALA A 35 9.30 22.97 -23.66
CA ALA A 35 9.87 22.36 -24.86
C ALA A 35 9.98 23.32 -26.04
N GLN A 36 9.07 24.30 -26.18
CA GLN A 36 9.18 25.37 -27.17
C GLN A 36 10.31 26.33 -26.83
N ALA A 37 10.47 26.68 -25.55
CA ALA A 37 11.56 27.52 -25.09
C ALA A 37 12.95 26.88 -25.27
N PHE A 38 13.09 25.55 -25.19
CA PHE A 38 14.36 24.88 -25.53
C PHE A 38 14.72 24.93 -27.02
N LYS A 39 13.72 25.13 -27.89
CA LYS A 39 13.92 25.18 -29.34
C LYS A 39 14.12 26.60 -29.86
N GLY A 40 13.85 27.62 -29.05
CA GLY A 40 13.98 29.04 -29.42
C GLY A 40 14.89 29.80 -28.45
N GLU A 41 15.07 31.10 -28.70
CA GLU A 41 15.80 32.01 -27.80
C GLU A 41 14.94 32.56 -26.64
N ASN A 42 13.64 32.25 -26.62
CA ASN A 42 12.71 32.81 -25.64
C ASN A 42 12.62 31.96 -24.36
N ARG A 43 12.56 32.62 -23.20
CA ARG A 43 12.33 31.99 -21.89
C ARG A 43 10.90 31.39 -21.81
N PRO A 44 10.69 30.25 -21.11
CA PRO A 44 9.34 29.72 -20.90
C PRO A 44 8.51 30.65 -20.00
N GLU A 45 7.35 31.08 -20.49
CA GLU A 45 6.43 31.97 -19.77
C GLU A 45 5.48 31.19 -18.85
N LYS A 46 5.19 29.93 -19.17
CA LYS A 46 4.20 29.08 -18.47
C LYS A 46 4.86 28.03 -17.59
N PHE A 47 6.14 28.17 -17.29
CA PHE A 47 6.85 27.26 -16.39
C PHE A 47 6.21 27.18 -14.99
N TRP A 48 5.57 28.26 -14.53
CA TRP A 48 4.81 28.30 -13.28
C TRP A 48 3.68 27.25 -13.22
N ALA A 49 3.17 26.79 -14.38
CA ALA A 49 2.16 25.75 -14.47
C ALA A 49 2.61 24.43 -13.86
N PHE A 50 3.92 24.12 -13.83
CA PHE A 50 4.44 22.94 -13.15
C PHE A 50 4.32 23.04 -11.63
N PHE A 51 4.56 24.23 -11.06
CA PHE A 51 4.46 24.45 -9.62
C PHE A 51 3.02 24.31 -9.10
N VAL A 52 2.02 24.51 -9.97
CA VAL A 52 0.61 24.23 -9.64
C VAL A 52 0.25 22.79 -10.02
N GLY A 53 0.68 22.35 -11.19
CA GLY A 53 0.34 21.05 -11.76
C GLY A 53 0.85 19.87 -10.94
N PHE A 54 2.10 19.88 -10.49
CA PHE A 54 2.67 18.78 -9.71
C PHE A 54 1.98 18.61 -8.34
N PRO A 55 1.78 19.65 -7.52
CA PRO A 55 1.01 19.52 -6.28
C PRO A 55 -0.42 19.04 -6.53
N LEU A 56 -1.09 19.58 -7.55
CA LEU A 56 -2.47 19.19 -7.88
C LEU A 56 -2.56 17.73 -8.33
N PHE A 57 -1.61 17.29 -9.15
CA PHE A 57 -1.44 15.91 -9.56
C PHE A 57 -1.18 14.99 -8.36
N ALA A 58 -0.26 15.37 -7.46
CA ALA A 58 0.08 14.57 -6.28
C ALA A 58 -1.13 14.41 -5.34
N VAL A 59 -1.86 15.49 -5.08
CA VAL A 59 -3.09 15.42 -4.26
C VAL A 59 -4.16 14.58 -4.96
N GLY A 60 -4.38 14.78 -6.26
CA GLY A 60 -5.31 13.96 -7.03
C GLY A 60 -4.96 12.46 -6.98
N ALA A 61 -3.69 12.12 -7.16
CA ALA A 61 -3.19 10.76 -7.09
C ALA A 61 -3.38 10.15 -5.70
N MET A 62 -3.13 10.91 -4.64
CA MET A 62 -3.37 10.48 -3.26
C MET A 62 -4.85 10.16 -3.01
N PHE A 63 -5.76 11.00 -3.49
CA PHE A 63 -7.20 10.78 -3.37
C PHE A 63 -7.65 9.54 -4.15
N VAL A 64 -7.08 9.30 -5.34
CA VAL A 64 -7.33 8.06 -6.09
C VAL A 64 -6.81 6.85 -5.32
N MET A 65 -5.57 6.88 -4.81
CA MET A 65 -5.02 5.75 -4.04
C MET A 65 -5.87 5.42 -2.81
N ILE A 66 -6.27 6.42 -2.01
CA ILE A 66 -7.12 6.22 -0.83
C ILE A 66 -8.52 5.74 -1.24
N GLY A 67 -9.10 6.34 -2.29
CA GLY A 67 -10.42 5.98 -2.80
C GLY A 67 -10.51 4.55 -3.31
N PHE A 68 -9.46 4.05 -3.96
CA PHE A 68 -9.36 2.70 -4.51
C PHE A 68 -8.61 1.71 -3.60
N HIS A 69 -8.11 2.15 -2.44
CA HIS A 69 -7.27 1.33 -1.55
C HIS A 69 -7.91 -0.02 -1.19
N ARG A 70 -9.22 -0.03 -0.88
CA ARG A 70 -9.92 -1.28 -0.54
C ARG A 70 -9.97 -2.26 -1.71
N GLU A 71 -10.11 -1.76 -2.94
CA GLU A 71 -10.13 -2.61 -4.14
C GLU A 71 -8.74 -3.17 -4.43
N ILE A 72 -7.70 -2.35 -4.29
CA ILE A 72 -6.31 -2.77 -4.43
C ILE A 72 -5.96 -3.85 -3.39
N VAL A 73 -6.25 -3.61 -2.11
CA VAL A 73 -5.99 -4.57 -1.03
C VAL A 73 -6.81 -5.85 -1.18
N LYS A 74 -8.04 -5.75 -1.67
CA LYS A 74 -8.87 -6.94 -1.94
C LYS A 74 -8.25 -7.77 -3.07
N TYR A 75 -7.85 -7.14 -4.16
CA TYR A 75 -7.16 -7.81 -5.26
C TYR A 75 -5.88 -8.51 -4.79
N MET A 76 -5.02 -7.80 -4.06
CA MET A 76 -3.81 -8.37 -3.48
C MET A 76 -4.10 -9.55 -2.54
N LYS A 77 -5.15 -9.43 -1.71
CA LYS A 77 -5.59 -10.51 -0.83
C LYS A 77 -6.03 -11.72 -1.65
N ASP A 78 -6.85 -11.54 -2.67
CA ASP A 78 -7.37 -12.66 -3.47
C ASP A 78 -6.23 -13.44 -4.17
N GLU A 79 -5.16 -12.76 -4.58
CA GLU A 79 -3.94 -13.41 -5.11
C GLU A 79 -3.05 -14.06 -4.04
N THR A 80 -2.97 -13.48 -2.83
CA THR A 80 -2.10 -13.96 -1.73
C THR A 80 -2.79 -14.90 -0.74
N MET A 81 -4.11 -15.09 -0.88
CA MET A 81 -4.94 -15.99 -0.09
C MET A 81 -4.47 -17.45 -0.06
N PRO A 82 -4.04 -18.10 -1.16
CA PRO A 82 -3.57 -19.48 -1.08
C PRO A 82 -2.35 -19.64 -0.17
N VAL A 83 -1.36 -18.75 -0.30
CA VAL A 83 -0.16 -18.72 0.54
C VAL A 83 -0.51 -18.44 2.00
N THR A 84 -1.40 -17.49 2.24
CA THR A 84 -1.81 -17.11 3.60
C THR A 84 -2.53 -18.26 4.31
N LYS A 85 -3.31 -19.07 3.59
CA LYS A 85 -3.99 -20.25 4.16
C LYS A 85 -3.01 -21.36 4.53
N GLU A 86 -1.96 -21.55 3.73
CA GLU A 86 -0.90 -22.52 4.01
C GLU A 86 -0.14 -22.16 5.29
N VAL A 87 0.36 -20.91 5.36
CA VAL A 87 1.04 -20.38 6.55
C VAL A 87 0.12 -20.42 7.78
N ALA A 88 -1.15 -20.06 7.64
CA ALA A 88 -2.10 -20.13 8.76
C ALA A 88 -2.34 -21.57 9.24
N LYS A 89 -2.32 -22.55 8.33
CA LYS A 89 -2.46 -23.97 8.67
C LYS A 89 -1.22 -24.50 9.39
N GLU A 90 -0.03 -24.14 8.92
CA GLU A 90 1.25 -24.48 9.56
C GLU A 90 1.36 -23.85 10.96
N LEU A 91 1.04 -22.56 11.07
CA LEU A 91 1.06 -21.85 12.35
C LEU A 91 0.05 -22.44 13.33
N LYS A 92 -1.16 -22.76 12.87
CA LYS A 92 -2.17 -23.43 13.71
C LYS A 92 -1.69 -24.81 14.17
N ALA A 93 -1.06 -25.60 13.28
CA ALA A 93 -0.53 -26.90 13.61
C ALA A 93 0.56 -26.80 14.70
N ALA A 94 1.52 -25.90 14.53
CA ALA A 94 2.58 -25.65 15.50
C ALA A 94 2.03 -25.20 16.86
N LEU A 95 1.05 -24.29 16.88
CA LEU A 95 0.41 -23.85 18.13
C LEU A 95 -0.38 -24.97 18.83
N THR A 96 -1.02 -25.87 18.07
CA THR A 96 -1.70 -27.04 18.66
C THR A 96 -0.73 -28.14 19.11
N GLU A 97 0.46 -28.24 18.51
CA GLU A 97 1.53 -29.11 18.98
C GLU A 97 2.16 -28.58 20.27
N ASP A 98 2.35 -27.26 20.39
CA ASP A 98 2.92 -26.63 21.60
C ASP A 98 1.94 -26.57 22.80
N ASP A 99 0.62 -26.46 22.57
CA ASP A 99 -0.39 -26.64 23.62
C ASP A 99 -0.50 -28.11 24.09
N GLY A 100 -0.11 -29.07 23.23
CA GLY A 100 0.06 -30.49 23.59
C GLY A 100 1.38 -30.79 24.32
N ALA A 101 2.44 -30.04 24.00
CA ALA A 101 3.78 -30.23 24.56
C ALA A 101 3.93 -29.74 26.01
N LYS A 102 2.95 -28.99 26.55
CA LYS A 102 2.97 -28.50 27.94
C LYS A 102 2.21 -29.37 28.95
N LYS A 103 1.65 -30.51 28.52
CA LYS A 103 0.94 -31.48 29.40
C LYS A 103 1.38 -32.92 29.14
N THR A 104 2.66 -33.22 29.21
CA THR A 104 3.12 -34.58 29.53
C THR A 104 4.44 -34.47 30.28
N ASP A 105 4.31 -34.38 31.60
CA ASP A 105 5.41 -34.58 32.53
C ASP A 105 5.93 -36.02 32.41
N GLY A 106 7.25 -36.20 32.49
CA GLY A 106 7.86 -37.45 32.95
C GLY A 106 8.56 -38.29 31.88
N GLY A 107 9.88 -38.41 32.03
CA GLY A 107 10.62 -39.54 31.46
C GLY A 107 11.66 -39.20 30.39
N ALA A 108 12.63 -38.36 30.72
CA ALA A 108 13.98 -38.50 30.19
C ALA A 108 14.98 -37.97 31.22
N GLU A 109 15.22 -38.82 32.22
CA GLU A 109 16.34 -38.70 33.15
C GLU A 109 17.67 -38.45 32.43
N ASN A 110 18.41 -37.48 32.98
CA ASN A 110 19.82 -37.61 33.32
C ASN A 110 20.75 -38.19 32.24
N ALA A 111 21.10 -37.37 31.27
CA ALA A 111 22.42 -37.42 30.67
C ALA A 111 22.98 -35.99 30.59
N ALA A 112 24.11 -35.79 31.26
CA ALA A 112 24.91 -34.55 31.28
C ALA A 112 24.37 -33.41 32.14
N ASN A 113 24.61 -33.46 33.46
CA ASN A 113 25.53 -32.50 34.09
C ASN A 113 25.81 -32.85 35.58
N GLU A 114 26.74 -33.76 35.84
CA GLU A 114 27.52 -33.72 37.10
C GLU A 114 28.94 -34.25 36.87
N GLN A 115 29.65 -33.56 35.99
CA GLN A 115 31.11 -33.51 35.99
C GLN A 115 31.51 -32.15 36.57
N GLU A 116 31.24 -31.89 37.86
CA GLU A 116 32.11 -31.03 38.69
C GLU A 116 31.71 -31.08 40.19
N LYS A 117 32.24 -32.04 40.96
CA LYS A 117 32.92 -31.70 42.23
C LYS A 117 33.73 -32.87 42.78
N LYS A 118 35.04 -32.62 42.89
CA LYS A 118 35.94 -33.32 43.80
C LYS A 118 35.49 -33.17 45.25
#